data_AF-A0A4Q2Y6Q7-F1
#
_entry.id   AF-A0A4Q2Y6Q7-F1
#
_cell.length_a   1.000
_cell.length_b   1.000
_cell.length_c   1.000
_cell.angle_alpha   90.00
_cell.angle_beta   90.00
_cell.angle_gamma   90.00
#
_symmetry.space_group_name_H-M   'P 1'
#
loop_
_entity.id
_entity.type
_entity.pdbx_description
1 polymer ?
#
loop_
_entity_poly.entity_id
_entity_poly.type
_entity_poly.pdbx_seq_one_letter_code
_entity_poly.pdbx_strand_id
1 'polypeptide(L)'
;MSIHTITSQVGSNPITIETGKLAKLADGAVTVRSGDTIILVTAVSATKVKDGQTWFPLSVEYKEKASAAGVFPGGYFKREGRPTEKEILTCRMTDRPLRPLFPKGYLYETQIVAILLSADGVNDSDIL
;
A
#
# COMPACT_ATOMS: atom_id res chain seq x y z
N MET A 1 11.45 -18.70 -11.12
CA MET A 1 10.48 -17.73 -10.57
C MET A 1 10.54 -16.50 -11.43
N SER A 2 9.44 -16.11 -12.08
CA SER A 2 9.42 -14.97 -12.99
C SER A 2 9.08 -13.69 -12.22
N ILE A 3 10.02 -12.74 -12.22
CA ILE A 3 9.73 -11.36 -11.84
C ILE A 3 9.13 -10.70 -13.06
N HIS A 4 8.00 -10.02 -12.88
CA HIS A 4 7.34 -9.27 -13.95
C HIS A 4 7.45 -7.78 -13.64
N THR A 5 8.05 -7.04 -14.57
CA THR A 5 8.28 -5.60 -14.43
C THR A 5 7.73 -4.89 -15.66
N ILE A 6 6.92 -3.87 -15.43
CA ILE A 6 6.36 -3.02 -16.48
C ILE A 6 6.68 -1.57 -16.10
N THR A 7 7.24 -0.83 -17.05
CA THR A 7 7.49 0.61 -16.90
C THR A 7 6.61 1.36 -17.88
N SER A 8 5.92 2.39 -17.39
CA SER A 8 5.09 3.28 -18.20
C SER A 8 5.49 4.73 -17.95
N GLN A 9 5.40 5.57 -18.98
CA GLN A 9 5.67 7.01 -18.87
C GLN A 9 4.42 7.73 -18.38
N VAL A 10 4.52 8.39 -17.23
CA VAL A 10 3.42 9.17 -16.64
C VAL A 10 3.91 10.59 -16.38
N GLY A 11 3.52 11.52 -17.24
CA GLY A 11 4.03 12.89 -17.18
C GLY A 11 5.54 12.93 -17.42
N SER A 12 6.29 13.55 -16.51
CA SER A 12 7.75 13.67 -16.59
C SER A 12 8.52 12.51 -15.97
N ASN A 13 7.89 11.71 -15.11
CA ASN A 13 8.56 10.66 -14.34
C ASN A 13 8.00 9.28 -14.72
N PRO A 14 8.85 8.31 -15.13
CA PRO A 14 8.38 6.97 -15.42
C PRO A 14 7.97 6.25 -14.13
N ILE A 15 6.82 5.58 -14.18
CA ILE A 15 6.36 4.69 -13.10
C ILE A 15 6.70 3.27 -13.49
N THR A 16 7.40 2.56 -12.60
CA THR A 16 7.72 1.14 -12.73
C THR A 16 6.91 0.34 -11.72
N ILE A 17 6.24 -0.70 -12.20
CA ILE A 17 5.47 -1.65 -11.38
C ILE A 17 6.14 -3.02 -11.50
N GLU A 18 6.52 -3.60 -10.36
CA GLU A 18 7.17 -4.90 -10.28
C GLU A 18 6.37 -5.86 -9.38
N THR A 19 6.24 -7.12 -9.80
CA THR A 19 5.62 -8.18 -8.99
C THR A 19 6.42 -9.49 -9.07
N GLY A 20 6.18 -10.39 -8.11
CA GLY A 20 6.84 -11.71 -8.02
C GLY A 20 8.16 -11.74 -7.25
N LYS A 21 8.66 -10.58 -6.77
CA LYS A 21 9.89 -10.49 -5.98
C LYS A 21 9.64 -10.58 -4.46
N LEU A 22 8.72 -9.76 -3.95
CA LEU A 22 8.43 -9.59 -2.52
C LEU A 22 7.04 -10.13 -2.15
N ALA A 23 6.82 -10.38 -0.86
CA ALA A 23 5.53 -10.72 -0.26
C ALA A 23 4.72 -11.82 -1.00
N LYS A 24 5.40 -12.90 -1.40
CA LYS A 24 4.83 -13.99 -2.23
C LYS A 24 3.69 -14.80 -1.58
N LEU A 25 3.48 -14.62 -0.28
CA LEU A 25 2.38 -15.27 0.46
C LEU A 25 1.11 -14.42 0.50
N ALA A 26 1.18 -13.16 0.06
CA ALA A 26 -0.02 -12.34 -0.15
C ALA A 26 -0.69 -12.75 -1.46
N ASP A 27 -2.01 -12.59 -1.54
CA ASP A 27 -2.77 -12.87 -2.77
C ASP A 27 -2.37 -11.94 -3.92
N GLY A 28 -1.99 -10.70 -3.59
CA GLY A 28 -1.39 -9.75 -4.52
C GLY A 28 -0.30 -8.93 -3.85
N ALA A 29 0.83 -8.74 -4.55
CA ALA A 29 1.91 -7.87 -4.09
C ALA A 29 2.56 -7.17 -5.27
N VAL A 30 2.67 -5.85 -5.21
CA VAL A 30 3.37 -5.03 -6.19
C VAL A 30 4.30 -4.04 -5.51
N THR A 31 5.47 -3.82 -6.11
CA THR A 31 6.36 -2.72 -5.77
C THR A 31 6.25 -1.67 -6.86
N VAL A 32 5.83 -0.48 -6.49
CA VAL A 32 5.68 0.66 -7.40
C VAL A 32 6.81 1.64 -7.11
N ARG A 33 7.45 2.13 -8.18
CA ARG A 33 8.57 3.06 -8.11
C ARG A 33 8.38 4.21 -9.09
N SER A 34 8.59 5.43 -8.61
CA SER A 34 8.78 6.63 -9.42
C SER A 34 10.01 7.37 -8.91
N GLY A 35 11.02 7.55 -9.77
CA GLY A 35 12.33 8.02 -9.33
C GLY A 35 12.94 7.09 -8.28
N ASP A 36 13.29 7.65 -7.12
CA ASP A 36 13.80 6.90 -5.97
C ASP A 36 12.73 6.69 -4.88
N THR A 37 11.50 7.18 -5.08
CA THR A 37 10.36 6.86 -4.21
C THR A 37 9.80 5.47 -4.54
N ILE A 38 9.77 4.59 -3.55
CA ILE A 38 9.39 3.17 -3.69
C ILE A 38 8.36 2.80 -2.63
N ILE A 39 7.23 2.26 -3.07
CA ILE A 39 6.16 1.76 -2.22
C ILE A 39 5.91 0.27 -2.48
N LEU A 40 5.70 -0.50 -1.41
CA LEU A 40 5.24 -1.88 -1.49
C LEU A 40 3.77 -1.92 -1.11
N VAL A 41 2.92 -2.38 -2.02
CA VAL A 41 1.49 -2.55 -1.79
C VAL A 41 1.16 -4.04 -1.84
N THR A 42 0.53 -4.53 -0.79
CA THR A 42 0.06 -5.91 -0.69
C THR A 42 -1.44 -5.94 -0.45
N ALA A 43 -2.14 -6.85 -1.11
CA ALA A 43 -3.54 -7.13 -0.91
C ALA A 43 -3.72 -8.58 -0.49
N VAL A 44 -4.52 -8.80 0.55
CA VAL A 44 -4.88 -10.13 1.04
C VAL A 44 -6.38 -10.15 1.24
N SER A 45 -7.03 -11.20 0.76
CA SER A 45 -8.45 -11.44 0.98
C SER A 45 -8.67 -12.78 1.67
N ALA A 46 -9.54 -12.80 2.66
CA ALA A 46 -9.90 -14.03 3.33
C ALA A 46 -10.53 -15.03 2.35
N THR A 47 -10.20 -16.31 2.49
CA THR A 47 -10.80 -17.38 1.67
C THR A 47 -12.19 -17.79 2.15
N LYS A 48 -12.59 -17.35 3.35
CA LYS A 48 -13.88 -17.65 3.96
C LYS A 48 -14.48 -16.38 4.56
N VAL A 49 -15.79 -16.24 4.43
CA VAL A 49 -16.56 -15.19 5.10
C VAL A 49 -16.72 -15.55 6.57
N LYS A 50 -16.61 -14.58 7.47
CA LYS A 50 -16.86 -14.79 8.91
C LYS A 50 -18.35 -15.03 9.16
N ASP A 51 -18.67 -15.88 10.13
CA ASP A 51 -20.06 -16.16 10.51
C ASP A 51 -20.77 -14.87 10.94
N GLY A 52 -21.95 -14.62 10.38
CA GLY A 52 -22.75 -13.44 10.69
C GLY A 52 -22.27 -12.13 10.04
N GLN A 53 -21.30 -12.18 9.11
CA GLN A 53 -20.85 -10.98 8.39
C GLN A 53 -21.95 -10.45 7.46
N THR A 54 -22.38 -9.21 7.68
CA THR A 54 -23.46 -8.56 6.89
C THR A 54 -22.98 -7.40 6.04
N TRP A 55 -21.71 -7.00 6.17
CA TRP A 55 -21.12 -5.84 5.50
C TRP A 55 -19.74 -6.19 4.93
N PHE A 56 -19.21 -5.37 4.00
CA PHE A 56 -17.91 -5.62 3.37
C PHE A 56 -16.74 -5.07 4.21
N PRO A 57 -15.92 -5.94 4.85
CA PRO A 57 -14.78 -5.50 5.66
C PRO A 57 -13.56 -5.24 4.78
N LEU A 58 -13.44 -3.99 4.32
CA LEU A 58 -12.24 -3.47 3.68
C LEU A 58 -11.47 -2.58 4.66
N SER A 59 -10.20 -2.94 4.88
CA SER A 59 -9.23 -2.18 5.65
C SER A 59 -8.07 -1.76 4.75
N VAL A 60 -7.78 -0.47 4.73
CA VAL A 60 -6.62 0.10 4.02
C VAL A 60 -5.69 0.72 5.04
N GLU A 61 -4.43 0.29 5.03
CA GLU A 61 -3.36 0.83 5.87
C GLU A 61 -2.25 1.37 4.98
N TYR A 62 -1.81 2.58 5.26
CA TYR A 62 -0.67 3.21 4.63
C TYR A 62 0.30 3.62 5.74
N LYS A 63 1.57 3.23 5.59
CA LYS A 63 2.61 3.46 6.59
C LYS A 63 3.87 4.04 5.97
N GLU A 64 4.29 5.18 6.49
CA GLU A 64 5.57 5.80 6.17
C GLU A 64 6.62 5.37 7.18
N LYS A 65 7.60 4.57 6.74
CA LYS A 65 8.73 4.20 7.59
C LYS A 65 9.72 5.34 7.66
N ALA A 66 10.21 5.67 8.85
CA ALA A 66 11.24 6.72 8.99
C ALA A 66 12.53 6.33 8.22
N SER A 67 12.78 5.02 8.13
CA SER A 67 13.88 4.47 7.32
C SER A 67 13.78 4.84 5.83
N ALA A 68 12.59 5.11 5.30
CA ALA A 68 12.40 5.47 3.90
C ALA A 68 13.07 6.81 3.56
N ALA A 69 13.15 7.72 4.53
CA ALA A 69 13.85 9.00 4.44
C ALA A 69 15.27 8.94 5.06
N GLY A 70 15.74 7.76 5.49
CA GLY A 70 17.03 7.61 6.16
C GLY A 70 17.11 8.23 7.56
N VAL A 71 15.97 8.44 8.23
CA VAL A 71 15.88 9.09 9.55
C VAL A 71 15.48 8.09 10.61
N PHE A 72 16.01 8.24 11.83
CA PHE A 72 15.53 7.48 12.98
C PHE A 72 14.20 8.06 13.48
N PRO A 73 13.19 7.23 13.81
CA PRO A 73 11.96 7.72 14.39
C PRO A 73 12.25 8.53 15.66
N GLY A 74 11.68 9.74 15.74
CA GLY A 74 11.85 10.62 16.90
C GLY A 74 11.20 10.07 18.18
N GLY A 75 11.53 10.68 19.33
CA GLY A 75 10.94 10.36 20.63
C GLY A 75 11.62 9.20 21.39
N TYR A 76 11.10 8.89 22.59
CA TYR A 76 11.72 7.94 23.53
C TYR A 76 11.78 6.51 22.99
N PHE A 77 10.70 6.06 22.34
CA PHE A 77 10.57 4.67 21.88
C PHE A 77 11.33 4.37 20.58
N LYS A 78 11.73 5.40 19.81
CA LYS A 78 12.44 5.27 18.52
C LYS A 78 11.78 4.27 17.55
N ARG A 79 10.44 4.28 17.51
CA ARG A 79 9.60 3.41 16.66
C ARG A 79 8.49 4.22 16.03
N GLU A 80 8.03 3.80 14.87
CA GLU A 80 6.83 4.34 14.24
C GLU A 80 5.62 4.09 15.13
N GLY A 81 4.96 5.18 15.53
CA GLY A 81 3.80 5.14 16.41
C GLY A 81 2.49 5.01 15.65
N ARG A 82 1.44 5.60 16.23
CA ARG A 82 0.12 5.70 15.60
C ARG A 82 0.23 6.41 14.24
N PRO A 83 -0.65 6.07 13.28
CA PRO A 83 -0.71 6.77 12.00
C PRO A 83 -0.88 8.29 12.19
N THR A 84 -0.12 9.05 11.42
CA THR A 84 -0.20 10.51 11.33
C THR A 84 -1.45 10.92 10.54
N GLU A 85 -1.80 12.21 10.58
CA GLU A 85 -2.92 12.73 9.79
C GLU A 85 -2.72 12.51 8.29
N LYS A 86 -1.50 12.72 7.76
CA LYS A 86 -1.16 12.42 6.37
C LYS A 86 -1.42 10.95 6.05
N GLU A 87 -0.89 10.03 6.86
CA GLU A 87 -1.09 8.59 6.65
C GLU A 87 -2.58 8.22 6.64
N ILE A 88 -3.37 8.77 7.56
CA ILE A 88 -4.82 8.53 7.63
C ILE A 88 -5.54 9.08 6.39
N LEU A 89 -5.17 10.27 5.92
CA LEU A 89 -5.75 10.85 4.71
C LEU A 89 -5.41 10.02 3.48
N THR A 90 -4.17 9.55 3.34
CA THR A 90 -3.74 8.66 2.26
C THR A 90 -4.52 7.35 2.29
N CYS A 91 -4.69 6.70 3.46
CA CYS A 91 -5.53 5.51 3.59
C CYS A 91 -6.95 5.74 3.03
N ARG A 92 -7.56 6.89 3.37
CA ARG A 92 -8.92 7.24 2.92
C ARG A 92 -8.97 7.54 1.43
N MET A 93 -7.95 8.20 0.88
CA MET A 93 -7.84 8.48 -0.55
C MET A 93 -7.72 7.21 -1.38
N THR A 94 -7.09 6.16 -0.85
CA THR A 94 -7.01 4.85 -1.50
C THR A 94 -8.28 4.01 -1.30
N ASP A 95 -8.90 4.02 -0.12
CA ASP A 95 -10.13 3.24 0.16
C ASP A 95 -11.33 3.74 -0.66
N ARG A 96 -11.56 5.06 -0.72
CA ARG A 96 -12.73 5.66 -1.37
C ARG A 96 -12.96 5.23 -2.83
N PRO A 97 -11.95 5.24 -3.73
CA PRO A 97 -12.12 4.78 -5.10
C PRO A 97 -12.20 3.25 -5.22
N LEU A 98 -11.56 2.49 -4.33
CA LEU A 98 -11.56 1.03 -4.39
C LEU A 98 -12.85 0.40 -3.90
N ARG A 99 -13.41 0.88 -2.79
CA ARG A 99 -14.62 0.32 -2.15
C ARG A 99 -15.82 0.12 -3.08
N PRO A 100 -16.19 1.06 -3.99
CA PRO A 100 -17.31 0.84 -4.90
C PRO A 100 -17.01 -0.12 -6.05
N LEU A 101 -15.75 -0.49 -6.31
CA LEU A 101 -15.38 -1.43 -7.37
C LEU A 101 -15.64 -2.89 -6.99
N PHE A 102 -15.82 -3.18 -5.70
CA PHE A 102 -16.13 -4.54 -5.25
C PHE A 102 -17.58 -4.93 -5.62
N PRO A 103 -17.80 -6.17 -6.10
CA PRO A 103 -19.14 -6.65 -6.41
C PRO A 103 -20.08 -6.59 -5.20
N LYS A 104 -21.38 -6.33 -5.46
CA LYS A 104 -22.40 -6.39 -4.40
C LYS A 104 -22.44 -7.79 -3.77
N GLY A 105 -22.43 -7.84 -2.44
CA GLY A 105 -22.42 -9.10 -1.70
C GLY A 105 -21.02 -9.70 -1.48
N TYR A 106 -19.96 -8.99 -1.85
CA TYR A 106 -18.59 -9.38 -1.48
C TYR A 106 -18.35 -9.11 0.01
N LEU A 107 -18.28 -10.17 0.82
CA LEU A 107 -18.19 -10.09 2.29
C LEU A 107 -16.87 -10.66 2.84
N TYR A 108 -15.90 -10.94 1.97
CA TYR A 108 -14.59 -11.43 2.36
C TYR A 108 -13.75 -10.29 2.94
N GLU A 109 -13.18 -10.52 4.13
CA GLU A 109 -12.28 -9.57 4.76
C GLU A 109 -11.07 -9.34 3.87
N THR A 110 -10.89 -8.08 3.48
CA THR A 110 -9.84 -7.68 2.54
C THR A 110 -9.01 -6.60 3.18
N GLN A 111 -7.71 -6.85 3.23
CA GLN A 111 -6.72 -5.92 3.75
C GLN A 111 -5.80 -5.48 2.63
N ILE A 112 -5.63 -4.17 2.51
CA ILE A 112 -4.63 -3.55 1.64
C ILE A 112 -3.64 -2.83 2.54
N VAL A 113 -2.37 -3.18 2.43
CA VAL A 113 -1.29 -2.55 3.20
C VAL A 113 -0.30 -1.96 2.22
N ALA A 114 -0.06 -0.66 2.35
CA ALA A 114 0.89 0.12 1.56
C ALA A 114 2.01 0.61 2.49
N ILE A 115 3.25 0.27 2.17
CA ILE A 115 4.42 0.59 2.99
C ILE A 115 5.41 1.36 2.14
N LEU A 116 5.70 2.60 2.54
CA LEU A 116 6.75 3.40 1.93
C LEU A 116 8.11 2.82 2.32
N LEU A 117 8.88 2.39 1.32
CA LEU A 117 10.20 1.78 1.50
C LEU A 117 11.33 2.80 1.29
N SER A 118 11.15 3.74 0.39
CA SER A 118 12.11 4.81 0.10
C SER A 118 11.37 6.06 -0.36
N ALA A 119 11.85 7.22 0.05
CA ALA A 119 11.31 8.53 -0.33
C ALA A 119 12.46 9.43 -0.81
N ASP A 120 12.29 10.02 -1.98
CA ASP A 120 13.28 10.92 -2.58
C ASP A 120 13.07 12.41 -2.25
N GLY A 121 11.94 12.73 -1.60
CA GLY A 121 11.56 14.10 -1.21
C GLY A 121 11.07 14.96 -2.37
N VAL A 122 10.95 14.41 -3.57
CA VAL A 122 10.49 15.09 -4.79
C VAL A 122 9.13 14.54 -5.24
N ASN A 123 8.98 13.21 -5.22
CA ASN A 123 7.76 12.51 -5.59
C ASN A 123 6.92 12.20 -4.35
N ASP A 124 5.66 12.65 -4.32
CA ASP A 124 4.74 12.28 -3.25
C ASP A 124 4.31 10.81 -3.41
N SER A 125 4.29 10.11 -2.29
CA SER A 125 4.06 8.67 -2.22
C SER A 125 2.59 8.30 -2.10
N ASP A 126 1.69 9.28 -1.97
CA ASP A 126 0.25 9.08 -1.88
C ASP A 126 -0.41 8.69 -3.22
N ILE A 127 0.21 9.08 -4.35
CA ILE A 127 -0.27 8.80 -5.71
C ILE A 127 0.27 7.45 -6.25
N LEU A 128 1.34 6.91 -5.65
CA LEU A 128 2.02 5.68 -6.09
C LEU A 128 1.38 4.41 -5.52
#